data_AF-A0AA48KHH7-F1
#
_entry.id   AF-A0AA48KHH7-F1
#
_cell.length_a   1.000
_cell.length_b   1.000
_cell.length_c   1.000
_cell.angle_alpha   90.00
_cell.angle_beta   90.00
_cell.angle_gamma   90.00
#
_symmetry.space_group_name_H-M   'P 1'
#
loop_
_entity.id
_entity.type
_entity.pdbx_description
1 polymer ?
#
loop_
_entity_poly.entity_id
_entity_poly.type
_entity_poly.pdbx_seq_one_letter_code
_entity_poly.pdbx_strand_id
1 'polypeptide(L)'
;MGLTAAAAQGTSGHAGPVSALATDGERLVSGGFDGRAILWSPDLQTARGVERFHDGNVTATALLPDARHLTAGQDGRVALWGDAGDLLFATPHGISPVAALALSPDHTVIAVGFWDGRLVLMDIEGREISSVQAHAGRLAGLAFLPSGDLVSVGGDLRFVRWDGSLSVQASAGLPDLPNGLARVGDRLAVIFAEGALRLFSPEGEVLPERFLSERPLVAVTASPDTVAAAAVDGTIWILGAETLQVRAEIAPEGGPVWALALAGDTLVAGGASGTIRRHATADGARIGQAQSMMADAYDDGSRGAEVWRACAICHSLEPGDHSRAGPSLHGIFDRPIASVEGYAFSPALRDLDIVWTPRTVAELFEVGPEIYTPGSRMPDQRVADASDRQALVEFLERASR
;
A
#
# COMPACT_ATOMS: atom_id res chain seq x y z
N MET A 1 41.13 -2.52 1.52
CA MET A 1 40.05 -3.44 1.08
C MET A 1 38.80 -3.03 1.84
N GLY A 2 38.03 -2.10 1.28
CA GLY A 2 36.75 -1.67 1.83
C GLY A 2 35.68 -2.06 0.82
N LEU A 3 34.86 -3.04 1.15
CA LEU A 3 33.64 -3.34 0.43
C LEU A 3 32.62 -2.29 0.86
N THR A 4 32.43 -1.24 0.07
CA THR A 4 31.14 -0.53 0.07
C THR A 4 30.20 -1.42 -0.73
N ALA A 5 29.47 -2.29 -0.03
CA ALA A 5 28.31 -2.94 -0.61
C ALA A 5 27.35 -1.81 -1.01
N ALA A 6 27.32 -1.49 -2.31
CA ALA A 6 26.16 -0.84 -2.88
C ALA A 6 24.99 -1.76 -2.53
N ALA A 7 24.12 -1.30 -1.63
CA ALA A 7 22.92 -2.02 -1.29
C ALA A 7 22.21 -2.31 -2.62
N ALA A 8 22.15 -3.59 -2.99
CA ALA A 8 21.25 -4.04 -4.03
C ALA A 8 19.88 -3.50 -3.62
N GLN A 9 19.38 -2.50 -4.36
CA GLN A 9 18.02 -2.03 -4.20
C GLN A 9 17.18 -3.26 -4.53
N GLY A 10 16.73 -3.95 -3.49
CA GLY A 10 15.73 -4.99 -3.60
C GLY A 10 14.51 -4.42 -4.32
N THR A 11 13.66 -5.29 -4.82
CA THR A 11 12.40 -4.97 -5.51
C THR A 11 11.46 -4.14 -4.61
N SER A 12 11.74 -2.84 -4.44
CA SER A 12 11.00 -1.90 -3.60
C SER A 12 10.48 -0.76 -4.46
N GLY A 13 9.17 -0.72 -4.69
CA GLY A 13 8.53 0.43 -5.34
C GLY A 13 8.42 1.66 -4.44
N HIS A 14 8.36 1.46 -3.12
CA HIS A 14 8.29 2.54 -2.13
C HIS A 14 9.68 2.95 -1.61
N ALA A 15 9.85 4.25 -1.39
CA ALA A 15 11.05 4.87 -0.80
C ALA A 15 10.97 4.98 0.74
N GLY A 16 10.09 4.22 1.37
CA GLY A 16 9.87 4.19 2.82
C GLY A 16 8.96 3.02 3.21
N PRO A 17 8.66 2.87 4.52
CA PRO A 17 7.79 1.80 4.99
C PRO A 17 6.46 1.73 4.25
N VAL A 18 6.00 0.51 3.94
CA VAL A 18 4.65 0.26 3.43
C VAL A 18 3.69 0.20 4.62
N SER A 19 2.73 1.11 4.66
CA SER A 19 1.80 1.40 5.76
C SER A 19 0.38 0.95 5.50
N ALA A 20 0.00 0.73 4.24
CA ALA A 20 -1.34 0.29 3.86
C ALA A 20 -1.26 -0.73 2.73
N LEU A 21 -2.16 -1.73 2.76
CA LEU A 21 -2.32 -2.73 1.71
C LEU A 21 -3.81 -3.06 1.54
N ALA A 22 -4.23 -3.23 0.29
CA ALA A 22 -5.54 -3.79 -0.07
C ALA A 22 -5.40 -4.70 -1.29
N THR A 23 -5.99 -5.90 -1.25
CA THR A 23 -5.99 -6.84 -2.38
C THR A 23 -7.33 -7.54 -2.54
N ASP A 24 -7.65 -7.91 -3.78
CA ASP A 24 -8.77 -8.78 -4.16
C ASP A 24 -8.31 -10.09 -4.81
N GLY A 25 -6.98 -10.33 -4.86
CA GLY A 25 -6.35 -11.48 -5.50
C GLY A 25 -5.82 -11.21 -6.91
N GLU A 26 -6.42 -10.26 -7.62
CA GLU A 26 -6.02 -9.86 -8.99
C GLU A 26 -5.31 -8.51 -8.99
N ARG A 27 -5.63 -7.66 -8.02
CA ARG A 27 -5.07 -6.33 -7.81
C ARG A 27 -4.49 -6.25 -6.40
N LEU A 28 -3.42 -5.48 -6.28
CA LEU A 28 -2.90 -5.02 -5.00
C LEU A 28 -2.66 -3.52 -5.10
N VAL A 29 -3.13 -2.76 -4.13
CA VAL A 29 -2.71 -1.38 -3.89
C VAL A 29 -1.93 -1.34 -2.59
N SER A 30 -0.78 -0.66 -2.61
CA SER A 30 0.02 -0.36 -1.44
C SER A 30 0.13 1.13 -1.20
N GLY A 31 0.10 1.56 0.05
CA GLY A 31 0.40 2.92 0.48
C GLY A 31 1.69 2.95 1.29
N GLY A 32 2.47 4.02 1.16
CA GLY A 32 3.75 4.17 1.85
C GLY A 32 3.94 5.49 2.58
N PHE A 33 4.93 5.50 3.47
CA PHE A 33 5.41 6.69 4.17
C PHE A 33 6.02 7.74 3.23
N ASP A 34 6.37 7.35 2.01
CA ASP A 34 6.82 8.24 0.93
C ASP A 34 5.68 9.04 0.27
N GLY A 35 4.46 8.92 0.81
CA GLY A 35 3.25 9.59 0.33
C GLY A 35 2.71 9.07 -0.98
N ARG A 36 3.19 7.90 -1.42
CA ARG A 36 2.78 7.27 -2.66
C ARG A 36 1.79 6.16 -2.38
N ALA A 37 0.89 5.96 -3.32
CA ALA A 37 0.22 4.69 -3.50
C ALA A 37 0.68 4.03 -4.81
N ILE A 38 0.79 2.71 -4.82
CA ILE A 38 1.22 1.93 -5.98
C ILE A 38 0.19 0.84 -6.24
N LEU A 39 -0.33 0.81 -7.47
CA LEU A 39 -1.15 -0.27 -8.00
C LEU A 39 -0.22 -1.29 -8.68
N TRP A 40 -0.27 -2.55 -8.25
CA TRP A 40 0.62 -3.61 -8.71
C TRP A 40 -0.07 -4.60 -9.65
N SER A 41 0.72 -5.30 -10.46
CA SER A 41 0.30 -6.56 -11.08
C SER A 41 0.08 -7.65 -10.01
N PRO A 42 -0.74 -8.67 -10.28
CA PRO A 42 -1.04 -9.73 -9.30
C PRO A 42 0.20 -10.47 -8.75
N ASP A 43 1.27 -10.56 -9.54
CA ASP A 43 2.55 -11.18 -9.17
C ASP A 43 3.51 -10.25 -8.41
N LEU A 44 3.13 -8.99 -8.20
CA LEU A 44 3.92 -7.91 -7.59
C LEU A 44 5.24 -7.61 -8.29
N GLN A 45 5.38 -7.98 -9.57
CA GLN A 45 6.60 -7.72 -10.34
C GLN A 45 6.58 -6.34 -11.01
N THR A 46 5.40 -5.80 -11.31
CA THR A 46 5.26 -4.53 -12.03
C THR A 46 4.33 -3.58 -11.28
N ALA A 47 4.70 -2.29 -11.30
CA ALA A 47 3.76 -1.23 -10.96
C ALA A 47 2.93 -0.90 -12.21
N ARG A 48 1.60 -1.04 -12.10
CA ARG A 48 0.63 -0.61 -13.11
C ARG A 48 0.29 0.88 -12.97
N GLY A 49 0.38 1.42 -11.76
CA GLY A 49 0.17 2.83 -11.47
C GLY A 49 0.96 3.30 -10.26
N VAL A 50 1.40 4.56 -10.27
CA VAL A 50 2.01 5.24 -9.12
C VAL A 50 1.30 6.56 -8.90
N GLU A 51 0.63 6.67 -7.76
CA GLU A 51 -0.21 7.79 -7.38
C GLU A 51 0.56 8.74 -6.45
N ARG A 52 0.60 10.02 -6.84
CA ARG A 52 1.28 11.10 -6.11
C ARG A 52 0.27 12.19 -5.81
N PHE A 53 -0.45 11.99 -4.73
CA PHE A 53 -1.46 12.95 -4.29
C PHE A 53 -1.24 13.39 -2.85
N HIS A 54 -0.87 12.47 -1.96
CA HIS A 54 -0.82 12.75 -0.53
C HIS A 54 0.44 13.49 -0.10
N ASP A 55 0.30 14.45 0.83
CA ASP A 55 1.39 15.32 1.34
C ASP A 55 2.07 14.69 2.57
N GLY A 56 2.20 13.37 2.56
CA GLY A 56 2.66 12.57 3.69
C GLY A 56 2.17 11.13 3.57
N ASN A 57 2.42 10.34 4.61
CA ASN A 57 2.14 8.90 4.64
C ASN A 57 0.73 8.55 4.13
N VAL A 58 0.62 7.61 3.18
CA VAL A 58 -0.65 6.98 2.81
C VAL A 58 -0.98 5.92 3.86
N THR A 59 -1.97 6.22 4.70
CA THR A 59 -2.29 5.45 5.91
C THR A 59 -3.37 4.40 5.70
N ALA A 60 -4.17 4.49 4.63
CA ALA A 60 -5.20 3.50 4.32
C ALA A 60 -5.45 3.39 2.81
N THR A 61 -5.81 2.19 2.37
CA THR A 61 -6.14 1.86 0.98
C THR A 61 -7.33 0.92 0.96
N ALA A 62 -8.20 1.01 -0.06
CA ALA A 62 -9.29 0.06 -0.27
C ALA A 62 -9.54 -0.17 -1.77
N LEU A 63 -9.96 -1.37 -2.16
CA LEU A 63 -10.32 -1.71 -3.53
C LEU A 63 -11.84 -1.73 -3.70
N LEU A 64 -12.32 -1.17 -4.80
CA LEU A 64 -13.70 -1.33 -5.26
C LEU A 64 -13.75 -2.40 -6.36
N PRO A 65 -14.88 -3.10 -6.56
CA PRO A 65 -15.00 -4.19 -7.54
C PRO A 65 -14.92 -3.73 -9.00
N ASP A 66 -15.15 -2.45 -9.28
CA ASP A 66 -15.20 -1.87 -10.63
C ASP A 66 -13.84 -1.30 -11.07
N ALA A 67 -12.75 -1.96 -10.68
CA ALA A 67 -11.37 -1.56 -10.94
C ALA A 67 -10.89 -0.27 -10.23
N ARG A 68 -11.80 0.53 -9.65
CA ARG A 68 -11.45 1.70 -8.83
C ARG A 68 -10.82 1.32 -7.49
N HIS A 69 -10.16 2.30 -6.87
CA HIS A 69 -9.59 2.16 -5.53
C HIS A 69 -9.51 3.49 -4.79
N LEU A 70 -9.42 3.40 -3.47
CA LEU A 70 -9.32 4.53 -2.55
C LEU A 70 -7.94 4.58 -1.90
N THR A 71 -7.45 5.79 -1.68
CA THR A 71 -6.29 6.07 -0.84
C THR A 71 -6.67 7.13 0.19
N ALA A 72 -6.08 7.04 1.38
CA ALA A 72 -6.18 8.10 2.37
C ALA A 72 -4.85 8.28 3.10
N GLY A 73 -4.63 9.50 3.60
CA GLY A 73 -3.32 9.89 4.08
C GLY A 73 -3.29 10.68 5.38
N GLN A 74 -2.06 10.92 5.83
CA GLN A 74 -1.74 11.74 6.99
C GLN A 74 -2.14 13.21 6.83
N ASP A 75 -2.33 13.65 5.60
CA ASP A 75 -2.88 14.96 5.22
C ASP A 75 -4.41 15.09 5.46
N GLY A 76 -5.04 14.03 5.98
CA GLY A 76 -6.47 14.01 6.29
C GLY A 76 -7.35 13.93 5.04
N ARG A 77 -6.78 13.64 3.86
CA ARG A 77 -7.52 13.53 2.60
C ARG A 77 -7.88 12.08 2.28
N VAL A 78 -8.98 11.91 1.56
CA VAL A 78 -9.35 10.68 0.86
C VAL A 78 -9.41 10.97 -0.63
N ALA A 79 -8.83 10.09 -1.45
CA ALA A 79 -8.84 10.17 -2.90
C ALA A 79 -9.42 8.88 -3.49
N LEU A 80 -10.24 9.03 -4.54
CA LEU A 80 -10.75 7.94 -5.36
C LEU A 80 -10.08 7.98 -6.72
N TRP A 81 -9.63 6.81 -7.15
CA TRP A 81 -8.90 6.61 -8.39
C TRP A 81 -9.67 5.72 -9.35
N GLY A 82 -9.60 6.04 -10.64
CA GLY A 82 -10.01 5.18 -11.74
C GLY A 82 -8.98 4.08 -12.02
N ASP A 83 -9.37 3.10 -12.84
CA ASP A 83 -8.48 1.98 -13.25
C ASP A 83 -7.21 2.45 -13.98
N ALA A 84 -7.29 3.58 -14.70
CA ALA A 84 -6.14 4.17 -15.39
C ALA A 84 -5.22 4.99 -14.45
N GLY A 85 -5.54 5.06 -13.16
CA GLY A 85 -4.84 5.87 -12.16
C GLY A 85 -5.19 7.37 -12.25
N ASP A 86 -6.32 7.71 -12.86
CA ASP A 86 -6.87 9.06 -12.88
C ASP A 86 -7.57 9.38 -11.56
N LEU A 87 -7.37 10.61 -11.05
CA LEU A 87 -8.01 11.07 -9.81
C LEU A 87 -9.46 11.47 -10.12
N LEU A 88 -10.43 10.67 -9.65
CA LEU A 88 -11.86 10.90 -9.87
C LEU A 88 -12.43 11.94 -8.90
N PHE A 89 -12.06 11.85 -7.62
CA PHE A 89 -12.29 12.91 -6.64
C PHE A 89 -11.23 12.86 -5.55
N ALA A 90 -11.08 13.96 -4.83
CA ALA A 90 -10.44 13.97 -3.52
C ALA A 90 -11.16 14.93 -2.56
N THR A 91 -11.16 14.59 -1.28
CA THR A 91 -11.66 15.49 -0.24
C THR A 91 -10.67 16.65 -0.02
N PRO A 92 -11.14 17.81 0.48
CA PRO A 92 -10.25 18.87 0.94
C PRO A 92 -9.30 18.38 2.03
N HIS A 93 -8.23 19.14 2.28
CA HIS A 93 -7.33 18.87 3.41
C HIS A 93 -8.09 18.79 4.73
N GLY A 94 -7.84 17.71 5.46
CA GLY A 94 -8.34 17.52 6.81
C GLY A 94 -7.41 18.15 7.84
N ILE A 95 -7.95 18.42 9.03
CA ILE A 95 -7.17 18.90 10.18
C ILE A 95 -6.54 17.75 10.99
N SER A 96 -6.91 16.50 10.68
CA SER A 96 -6.44 15.30 11.38
C SER A 96 -6.16 14.19 10.37
N PRO A 97 -5.09 13.39 10.56
CA PRO A 97 -4.78 12.22 9.73
C PRO A 97 -5.93 11.21 9.64
N VAL A 98 -6.10 10.59 8.47
CA VAL A 98 -6.96 9.42 8.33
C VAL A 98 -6.27 8.22 8.99
N ALA A 99 -6.99 7.50 9.84
CA ALA A 99 -6.54 6.30 10.54
C ALA A 99 -6.94 5.01 9.82
N ALA A 100 -8.16 4.98 9.27
CA ALA A 100 -8.75 3.79 8.69
C ALA A 100 -9.81 4.15 7.63
N LEU A 101 -9.95 3.27 6.65
CA LEU A 101 -11.04 3.27 5.67
C LEU A 101 -11.79 1.94 5.76
N ALA A 102 -13.10 1.97 5.52
CA ALA A 102 -13.89 0.78 5.27
C ALA A 102 -14.96 1.06 4.21
N LEU A 103 -15.24 0.07 3.36
CA LEU A 103 -16.32 0.11 2.38
C LEU A 103 -17.52 -0.67 2.89
N SER A 104 -18.73 -0.15 2.67
CA SER A 104 -19.96 -0.89 2.94
C SER A 104 -20.05 -2.13 2.04
N PRO A 105 -20.80 -3.18 2.42
CA PRO A 105 -20.86 -4.43 1.64
C PRO A 105 -21.41 -4.26 0.21
N ASP A 106 -22.23 -3.23 -0.02
CA ASP A 106 -22.75 -2.85 -1.33
C ASP A 106 -21.85 -1.87 -2.10
N HIS A 107 -20.74 -1.44 -1.49
CA HIS A 107 -19.75 -0.50 -2.00
C HIS A 107 -20.29 0.89 -2.38
N THR A 108 -21.39 1.30 -1.75
CA THR A 108 -21.99 2.63 -1.97
C THR A 108 -21.54 3.67 -0.95
N VAL A 109 -21.06 3.23 0.23
CA VAL A 109 -20.64 4.08 1.34
C VAL A 109 -19.18 3.80 1.72
N ILE A 110 -18.45 4.88 1.97
CA ILE A 110 -17.10 4.89 2.51
C ILE A 110 -17.18 5.40 3.95
N ALA A 111 -16.63 4.64 4.88
CA ALA A 111 -16.39 5.09 6.25
C ALA A 111 -14.94 5.54 6.40
N VAL A 112 -14.75 6.74 6.94
CA VAL A 112 -13.44 7.36 7.15
C VAL A 112 -13.26 7.68 8.63
N GLY A 113 -12.27 7.05 9.25
CA GLY A 113 -11.94 7.26 10.65
C GLY A 113 -10.64 8.04 10.81
N PHE A 114 -10.58 8.94 11.78
CA PHE A 114 -9.49 9.89 11.94
C PHE A 114 -8.73 9.73 13.27
N TRP A 115 -7.50 10.25 13.34
CA TRP A 115 -6.67 10.22 14.55
C TRP A 115 -7.20 11.10 15.70
N ASP A 116 -8.12 12.01 15.41
CA ASP A 116 -8.83 12.81 16.41
C ASP A 116 -10.10 12.11 16.93
N GLY A 117 -10.37 10.88 16.49
CA GLY A 117 -11.54 10.09 16.90
C GLY A 117 -12.82 10.41 16.13
N ARG A 118 -12.77 11.32 15.16
CA ARG A 118 -13.90 11.59 14.26
C ARG A 118 -14.13 10.40 13.32
N LEU A 119 -15.40 10.18 13.00
CA LEU A 119 -15.86 9.21 12.01
C LEU A 119 -16.79 9.93 11.03
N VAL A 120 -16.54 9.73 9.74
CA VAL A 120 -17.33 10.30 8.64
C VAL A 120 -17.82 9.18 7.74
N LEU A 121 -19.09 9.21 7.36
CA LEU A 121 -19.64 8.44 6.26
C LEU A 121 -19.77 9.37 5.05
N MET A 122 -19.35 8.88 3.88
CA MET A 122 -19.50 9.56 2.61
C MET A 122 -19.95 8.55 1.56
N ASP A 123 -20.65 9.00 0.52
CA ASP A 123 -20.93 8.13 -0.62
C ASP A 123 -19.73 8.00 -1.55
N ILE A 124 -19.87 7.10 -2.52
CA ILE A 124 -18.82 6.80 -3.49
C ILE A 124 -18.53 7.95 -4.48
N GLU A 125 -19.38 8.98 -4.53
CA GLU A 125 -19.10 10.22 -5.26
C GLU A 125 -18.40 11.27 -4.38
N GLY A 126 -18.10 10.94 -3.13
CA GLY A 126 -17.34 11.76 -2.22
C GLY A 126 -18.15 12.77 -1.41
N ARG A 127 -19.48 12.66 -1.40
CA ARG A 127 -20.35 13.56 -0.63
C ARG A 127 -20.52 13.03 0.78
N GLU A 128 -20.29 13.90 1.78
CA GLU A 128 -20.52 13.55 3.19
C GLU A 128 -22.01 13.22 3.41
N ILE A 129 -22.27 12.06 4.00
CA ILE A 129 -23.60 11.58 4.39
C ILE A 129 -23.85 11.94 5.87
N SER A 130 -22.88 11.68 6.74
CA SER A 130 -22.98 11.88 8.19
C SER A 130 -21.60 11.94 8.81
N SER A 131 -21.48 12.60 9.96
CA SER A 131 -20.25 12.62 10.76
C SER A 131 -20.55 12.66 12.26
N VAL A 132 -19.66 12.06 13.05
CA VAL A 132 -19.79 12.01 14.52
C VAL A 132 -18.40 12.02 15.18
N GLN A 133 -18.33 12.57 16.39
CA GLN A 133 -17.20 12.35 17.28
C GLN A 133 -17.34 10.95 17.90
N ALA A 134 -16.85 9.93 17.21
CA ALA A 134 -17.03 8.53 17.61
C ALA A 134 -16.23 8.19 18.87
N HIS A 135 -15.00 8.69 18.98
CA HIS A 135 -14.06 8.37 20.06
C HIS A 135 -13.42 9.63 20.67
N ALA A 136 -13.01 9.57 21.94
CA ALA A 136 -12.27 10.66 22.61
C ALA A 136 -10.74 10.62 22.36
N GLY A 137 -10.27 9.59 21.66
CA GLY A 137 -8.89 9.42 21.22
C GLY A 137 -8.86 8.88 19.79
N ARG A 138 -7.66 8.53 19.29
CA ARG A 138 -7.51 8.06 17.92
C ARG A 138 -8.46 6.92 17.61
N LEU A 139 -9.12 6.99 16.45
CA LEU A 139 -9.79 5.82 15.91
C LEU A 139 -8.70 4.83 15.48
N ALA A 140 -8.79 3.58 15.94
CA ALA A 140 -7.79 2.54 15.70
C ALA A 140 -8.20 1.53 14.63
N GLY A 141 -9.51 1.39 14.34
CA GLY A 141 -9.97 0.51 13.26
C GLY A 141 -11.45 0.64 12.96
N LEU A 142 -11.82 0.33 11.72
CA LEU A 142 -13.18 0.36 11.17
C LEU A 142 -13.45 -0.91 10.37
N ALA A 143 -14.66 -1.46 10.48
CA ALA A 143 -15.16 -2.44 9.51
C ALA A 143 -16.68 -2.45 9.46
N PHE A 144 -17.22 -2.57 8.24
CA PHE A 144 -18.63 -2.85 8.04
C PHE A 144 -18.92 -4.33 8.24
N LEU A 145 -19.95 -4.64 9.02
CA LEU A 145 -20.57 -5.95 9.15
C LEU A 145 -21.36 -6.31 7.89
N PRO A 146 -21.67 -7.60 7.65
CA PRO A 146 -22.49 -8.00 6.50
C PRO A 146 -23.90 -7.40 6.51
N SER A 147 -24.40 -7.00 7.68
CA SER A 147 -25.69 -6.30 7.83
C SER A 147 -25.69 -4.88 7.27
N GLY A 148 -24.51 -4.28 7.05
CA GLY A 148 -24.34 -2.86 6.72
C GLY A 148 -24.09 -1.96 7.94
N ASP A 149 -24.19 -2.50 9.17
CA ASP A 149 -23.75 -1.79 10.37
C ASP A 149 -22.23 -1.60 10.35
N LEU A 150 -21.76 -0.48 10.88
CA LEU A 150 -20.35 -0.17 11.01
C LEU A 150 -19.86 -0.45 12.43
N VAL A 151 -18.66 -0.98 12.59
CA VAL A 151 -17.99 -1.10 13.88
C VAL A 151 -16.75 -0.23 13.91
N SER A 152 -16.52 0.47 15.04
CA SER A 152 -15.30 1.21 15.32
C SER A 152 -14.69 0.84 16.67
N VAL A 153 -13.36 0.92 16.74
CA VAL A 153 -12.59 0.83 17.98
C VAL A 153 -11.64 2.02 18.10
N GLY A 154 -11.42 2.51 19.33
CA GLY A 154 -10.61 3.71 19.55
C GLY A 154 -9.73 3.69 20.79
N GLY A 155 -8.78 4.62 20.85
CA GLY A 155 -7.83 4.79 21.96
C GLY A 155 -8.48 5.25 23.27
N ASP A 156 -9.79 5.51 23.27
CA ASP A 156 -10.61 5.68 24.47
C ASP A 156 -11.11 4.34 25.04
N LEU A 157 -10.56 3.21 24.56
CA LEU A 157 -10.88 1.84 24.98
C LEU A 157 -12.34 1.47 24.75
N ARG A 158 -12.97 2.00 23.70
CA ARG A 158 -14.35 1.66 23.35
C ARG A 158 -14.44 0.90 22.04
N PHE A 159 -15.31 -0.10 22.04
CA PHE A 159 -15.91 -0.72 20.87
C PHE A 159 -17.30 -0.13 20.68
N VAL A 160 -17.66 0.24 19.45
CA VAL A 160 -18.98 0.78 19.14
C VAL A 160 -19.50 0.22 17.82
N ARG A 161 -20.74 -0.28 17.82
CA ARG A 161 -21.50 -0.62 16.62
C ARG A 161 -22.47 0.51 16.29
N TRP A 162 -22.51 0.90 15.03
CA TRP A 162 -23.29 2.00 14.50
C TRP A 162 -24.21 1.50 13.38
N ASP A 163 -25.40 2.06 13.29
CA ASP A 163 -26.20 1.92 12.07
C ASP A 163 -25.73 2.89 10.96
N GLY A 164 -26.38 2.84 9.80
CA GLY A 164 -26.06 3.70 8.66
C GLY A 164 -26.28 5.21 8.90
N SER A 165 -26.93 5.60 9.99
CA SER A 165 -27.09 7.01 10.41
C SER A 165 -26.03 7.45 11.43
N LEU A 166 -25.09 6.57 11.79
CA LEU A 166 -24.16 6.72 12.90
C LEU A 166 -24.86 6.81 14.28
N SER A 167 -26.00 6.14 14.44
CA SER A 167 -26.59 5.94 15.77
C SER A 167 -26.00 4.71 16.43
N VAL A 168 -25.67 4.80 17.72
CA VAL A 168 -25.08 3.70 18.49
C VAL A 168 -26.10 2.59 18.69
N GLN A 169 -25.76 1.39 18.19
CA GLN A 169 -26.55 0.17 18.31
C GLN A 169 -26.01 -0.76 19.41
N ALA A 170 -24.70 -0.75 19.65
CA ALA A 170 -24.05 -1.45 20.75
C ALA A 170 -22.76 -0.75 21.14
N SER A 171 -22.32 -0.92 22.39
CA SER A 171 -21.06 -0.38 22.87
C SER A 171 -20.50 -1.23 24.00
N ALA A 172 -19.19 -1.44 24.00
CA ALA A 172 -18.49 -2.21 25.02
C ALA A 172 -17.13 -1.58 25.33
N GLY A 173 -16.60 -1.87 26.52
CA GLY A 173 -15.23 -1.53 26.90
C GLY A 173 -14.24 -2.53 26.31
N LEU A 174 -13.10 -2.03 25.82
CA LEU A 174 -11.98 -2.85 25.38
C LEU A 174 -11.01 -3.11 26.55
N PRO A 175 -10.40 -4.30 26.61
CA PRO A 175 -9.51 -4.68 27.71
C PRO A 175 -8.16 -3.95 27.69
N ASP A 176 -7.71 -3.49 26.53
CA ASP A 176 -6.44 -2.78 26.33
C ASP A 176 -6.53 -1.84 25.11
N LEU A 177 -5.48 -1.06 24.83
CA LEU A 177 -5.40 -0.12 23.71
C LEU A 177 -5.45 -0.85 22.36
N PRO A 178 -6.49 -0.62 21.54
CA PRO A 178 -6.57 -1.22 20.22
C PRO A 178 -5.59 -0.56 19.24
N ASN A 179 -5.00 -1.38 18.36
CA ASN A 179 -4.13 -0.95 17.27
C ASN A 179 -4.71 -1.20 15.88
N GLY A 180 -5.75 -2.02 15.75
CA GLY A 180 -6.33 -2.39 14.46
C GLY A 180 -7.54 -3.29 14.61
N LEU A 181 -8.37 -3.34 13.56
CA LEU A 181 -9.58 -4.14 13.50
C LEU A 181 -9.76 -4.70 12.10
N ALA A 182 -10.17 -5.97 11.99
CA ALA A 182 -10.55 -6.62 10.74
C ALA A 182 -11.83 -7.44 10.93
N ARG A 183 -12.69 -7.52 9.90
CA ARG A 183 -13.91 -8.34 9.95
C ARG A 183 -13.63 -9.80 9.60
N VAL A 184 -14.20 -10.70 10.39
CA VAL A 184 -14.16 -12.17 10.21
C VAL A 184 -15.59 -12.70 10.20
N GLY A 185 -16.19 -12.84 9.02
CA GLY A 185 -17.61 -13.20 8.92
C GLY A 185 -18.50 -12.11 9.52
N ASP A 186 -19.23 -12.44 10.59
CA ASP A 186 -20.01 -11.52 11.43
C ASP A 186 -19.25 -11.05 12.69
N ARG A 187 -18.06 -11.59 12.96
CA ARG A 187 -17.20 -11.24 14.11
C ARG A 187 -16.12 -10.23 13.73
N LEU A 188 -15.46 -9.67 14.74
CA LEU A 188 -14.39 -8.69 14.58
C LEU A 188 -13.11 -9.19 15.25
N ALA A 189 -12.02 -9.24 14.49
CA ALA A 189 -10.68 -9.46 15.02
C ALA A 189 -10.06 -8.12 15.41
N VAL A 190 -9.69 -7.94 16.68
CA VAL A 190 -9.07 -6.73 17.20
C VAL A 190 -7.71 -7.06 17.80
N ILE A 191 -6.70 -6.27 17.43
CA ILE A 191 -5.34 -6.40 17.93
C ILE A 191 -5.00 -5.29 18.93
N PHE A 192 -4.17 -5.61 19.91
CA PHE A 192 -3.90 -4.76 21.06
C PHE A 192 -2.41 -4.45 21.25
N ALA A 193 -2.14 -3.34 21.95
CA ALA A 193 -0.78 -2.91 22.29
C ALA A 193 -0.05 -3.86 23.24
N GLU A 194 -0.79 -4.61 24.05
CA GLU A 194 -0.24 -5.67 24.91
C GLU A 194 0.15 -6.97 24.16
N GLY A 195 -0.06 -7.03 22.84
CA GLY A 195 0.32 -8.20 22.04
C GLY A 195 -0.77 -9.28 21.90
N ALA A 196 -1.99 -8.98 22.34
CA ALA A 196 -3.15 -9.85 22.21
C ALA A 196 -3.92 -9.62 20.89
N LEU A 197 -4.47 -10.70 20.35
CA LEU A 197 -5.49 -10.73 19.32
C LEU A 197 -6.76 -11.32 19.93
N ARG A 198 -7.90 -10.64 19.79
CA ARG A 198 -9.19 -11.12 20.31
C ARG A 198 -10.27 -11.03 19.25
N LEU A 199 -11.17 -12.00 19.25
CA LEU A 199 -12.41 -11.94 18.49
C LEU A 199 -13.51 -11.30 19.34
N PHE A 200 -14.36 -10.53 18.69
CA PHE A 200 -15.52 -9.90 19.30
C PHE A 200 -16.79 -10.24 18.52
N SER A 201 -17.90 -10.39 19.24
CA SER A 201 -19.23 -10.37 18.64
C SER A 201 -19.58 -8.94 18.14
N PRO A 202 -20.59 -8.79 17.27
CA PRO A 202 -21.16 -7.48 16.93
C PRO A 202 -21.59 -6.63 18.13
N GLU A 203 -21.91 -7.26 19.26
CA GLU A 203 -22.34 -6.61 20.50
C GLU A 203 -21.15 -6.16 21.38
N GLY A 204 -19.93 -6.53 20.99
CA GLY A 204 -18.70 -6.20 21.72
C GLY A 204 -18.34 -7.20 22.83
N GLU A 205 -18.93 -8.39 22.81
CA GLU A 205 -18.54 -9.48 23.72
C GLU A 205 -17.23 -10.11 23.25
N VAL A 206 -16.30 -10.34 24.19
CA VAL A 206 -15.04 -11.03 23.91
C VAL A 206 -15.33 -12.52 23.65
N LEU A 207 -14.86 -13.01 22.52
CA LEU A 207 -14.92 -14.40 22.09
C LEU A 207 -13.51 -15.05 22.28
N PRO A 208 -12.99 -15.95 21.42
CA PRO A 208 -11.61 -16.41 21.58
C PRO A 208 -10.58 -15.28 21.62
N GLU A 209 -9.60 -15.43 22.52
CA GLU A 209 -8.42 -14.57 22.61
C GLU A 209 -7.13 -15.37 22.49
N ARG A 210 -6.07 -14.70 22.04
CA ARG A 210 -4.73 -15.26 21.92
C ARG A 210 -3.70 -14.17 22.19
N PHE A 211 -2.83 -14.39 23.18
CA PHE A 211 -1.61 -13.62 23.35
C PHE A 211 -0.55 -14.17 22.41
N LEU A 212 -0.09 -13.35 21.47
CA LEU A 212 0.86 -13.75 20.42
C LEU A 212 2.26 -13.23 20.67
N SER A 213 2.38 -12.07 21.32
CA SER A 213 3.66 -11.42 21.56
C SER A 213 3.62 -10.68 22.90
N GLU A 214 4.80 -10.41 23.45
CA GLU A 214 4.98 -9.43 24.54
C GLU A 214 5.14 -8.00 23.99
N ARG A 215 5.10 -7.85 22.66
CA ARG A 215 5.21 -6.57 21.95
C ARG A 215 3.88 -6.22 21.27
N PRO A 216 3.62 -4.93 21.01
CA PRO A 216 2.42 -4.51 20.31
C PRO A 216 2.19 -5.25 19.00
N LEU A 217 0.96 -5.73 18.81
CA LEU A 217 0.45 -6.07 17.49
C LEU A 217 0.11 -4.78 16.76
N VAL A 218 0.52 -4.65 15.50
CA VAL A 218 0.44 -3.39 14.74
C VAL A 218 -0.29 -3.52 13.40
N ALA A 219 -0.53 -4.74 12.91
CA ALA A 219 -1.30 -4.97 11.70
C ALA A 219 -2.18 -6.22 11.85
N VAL A 220 -3.41 -6.15 11.31
CA VAL A 220 -4.36 -7.27 11.29
C VAL A 220 -5.11 -7.28 9.97
N THR A 221 -5.39 -8.48 9.46
CA THR A 221 -6.27 -8.69 8.32
C THR A 221 -7.00 -10.02 8.46
N ALA A 222 -8.10 -10.18 7.76
CA ALA A 222 -8.95 -11.36 7.89
C ALA A 222 -9.63 -11.73 6.58
N SER A 223 -9.84 -13.03 6.43
CA SER A 223 -10.80 -13.65 5.52
C SER A 223 -11.80 -14.47 6.35
N PRO A 224 -12.83 -15.10 5.76
CA PRO A 224 -13.77 -15.94 6.51
C PRO A 224 -13.11 -17.03 7.35
N ASP A 225 -12.02 -17.63 6.85
CA ASP A 225 -11.38 -18.80 7.48
C ASP A 225 -10.01 -18.53 8.11
N THR A 226 -9.45 -17.34 7.88
CA THR A 226 -8.09 -17.00 8.30
C THR A 226 -8.03 -15.61 8.91
N VAL A 227 -7.30 -15.47 10.01
CA VAL A 227 -6.87 -14.18 10.57
C VAL A 227 -5.35 -14.15 10.51
N ALA A 228 -4.79 -13.03 10.08
CA ALA A 228 -3.35 -12.79 10.18
C ALA A 228 -3.11 -11.53 11.03
N ALA A 229 -2.11 -11.60 11.90
CA ALA A 229 -1.69 -10.48 12.73
C ALA A 229 -0.17 -10.38 12.75
N ALA A 230 0.35 -9.15 12.87
CA ALA A 230 1.78 -8.91 12.95
C ALA A 230 2.16 -8.04 14.15
N ALA A 231 3.32 -8.33 14.72
CA ALA A 231 3.91 -7.55 15.80
C ALA A 231 4.87 -6.48 15.27
N VAL A 232 5.13 -5.46 16.09
CA VAL A 232 6.07 -4.38 15.79
C VAL A 232 7.51 -4.87 15.56
N ASP A 233 7.84 -6.08 16.01
CA ASP A 233 9.14 -6.67 15.74
C ASP A 233 9.28 -7.30 14.35
N GLY A 234 8.16 -7.44 13.62
CA GLY A 234 8.10 -8.01 12.29
C GLY A 234 7.58 -9.45 12.24
N THR A 235 7.30 -10.09 13.38
CA THR A 235 6.73 -11.43 13.41
C THR A 235 5.30 -11.41 12.90
N ILE A 236 4.92 -12.39 12.07
CA ILE A 236 3.55 -12.53 11.55
C ILE A 236 3.00 -13.89 11.96
N TRP A 237 1.78 -13.92 12.47
CA TRP A 237 1.04 -15.15 12.75
C TRP A 237 -0.12 -15.30 11.79
N ILE A 238 -0.34 -16.53 11.32
CA ILE A 238 -1.50 -16.93 10.54
C ILE A 238 -2.32 -17.91 11.39
N LEU A 239 -3.59 -17.59 11.60
CA LEU A 239 -4.46 -18.29 12.53
C LEU A 239 -5.78 -18.70 11.89
N GLY A 240 -6.40 -19.75 12.41
CA GLY A 240 -7.78 -20.08 12.09
C GLY A 240 -8.76 -19.04 12.62
N ALA A 241 -9.67 -18.58 11.76
CA ALA A 241 -10.64 -17.53 12.08
C ALA A 241 -11.65 -17.88 13.18
N GLU A 242 -11.94 -19.16 13.40
CA GLU A 242 -12.91 -19.57 14.42
C GLU A 242 -12.31 -19.58 15.83
N THR A 243 -11.15 -20.22 15.99
CA THR A 243 -10.57 -20.55 17.30
C THR A 243 -9.30 -19.78 17.63
N LEU A 244 -8.77 -18.98 16.70
CA LEU A 244 -7.44 -18.36 16.78
C LEU A 244 -6.32 -19.39 17.03
N GLN A 245 -6.48 -20.62 16.56
CA GLN A 245 -5.37 -21.58 16.56
C GLN A 245 -4.31 -21.15 15.54
N VAL A 246 -3.07 -20.99 15.99
CA VAL A 246 -1.92 -20.67 15.13
C VAL A 246 -1.67 -21.82 14.17
N ARG A 247 -1.70 -21.52 12.87
CA ARG A 247 -1.34 -22.44 11.77
C ARG A 247 0.11 -22.26 11.36
N ALA A 248 0.58 -21.02 11.32
CA ALA A 248 1.94 -20.67 10.95
C ALA A 248 2.44 -19.43 11.70
N GLU A 249 3.75 -19.37 11.90
CA GLU A 249 4.49 -18.22 12.40
C GLU A 249 5.63 -17.92 11.43
N ILE A 250 5.70 -16.67 10.96
CA ILE A 250 6.71 -16.19 10.04
C ILE A 250 7.66 -15.31 10.84
N ALA A 251 8.94 -15.68 10.82
CA ALA A 251 9.99 -14.97 11.53
C ALA A 251 10.15 -13.53 11.00
N PRO A 252 10.55 -12.58 11.86
CA PRO A 252 10.85 -11.21 11.45
C PRO A 252 11.87 -11.10 10.31
N GLU A 253 11.55 -10.28 9.32
CA GLU A 253 12.46 -9.94 8.23
C GLU A 253 12.53 -8.42 8.04
N GLY A 254 13.51 -7.75 8.64
CA GLY A 254 13.76 -6.33 8.34
C GLY A 254 12.82 -5.33 9.05
N GLY A 255 12.36 -5.66 10.26
CA GLY A 255 11.66 -4.73 11.15
C GLY A 255 10.12 -4.87 11.13
N PRO A 256 9.40 -3.86 11.66
CA PRO A 256 7.95 -3.92 11.79
C PRO A 256 7.22 -4.19 10.47
N VAL A 257 6.13 -4.96 10.56
CA VAL A 257 5.17 -5.18 9.47
C VAL A 257 3.94 -4.33 9.76
N TRP A 258 3.80 -3.22 9.02
CA TRP A 258 2.76 -2.22 9.28
C TRP A 258 1.46 -2.50 8.53
N ALA A 259 1.50 -3.30 7.48
CA ALA A 259 0.33 -3.60 6.67
C ALA A 259 0.26 -5.09 6.33
N LEU A 260 -0.95 -5.63 6.37
CA LEU A 260 -1.28 -6.97 5.93
C LEU A 260 -2.53 -6.92 5.06
N ALA A 261 -2.59 -7.79 4.04
CA ALA A 261 -3.81 -8.01 3.26
C ALA A 261 -3.90 -9.48 2.85
N LEU A 262 -5.13 -10.02 2.77
CA LEU A 262 -5.39 -11.41 2.41
C LEU A 262 -6.20 -11.50 1.12
N ALA A 263 -5.81 -12.40 0.23
CA ALA A 263 -6.62 -12.83 -0.90
C ALA A 263 -6.45 -14.34 -1.11
N GLY A 264 -7.54 -15.09 -0.96
CA GLY A 264 -7.53 -16.54 -1.11
C GLY A 264 -6.49 -17.22 -0.20
N ASP A 265 -5.53 -17.90 -0.82
CA ASP A 265 -4.44 -18.64 -0.16
C ASP A 265 -3.17 -17.80 0.07
N THR A 266 -3.22 -16.50 -0.25
CA THR A 266 -2.06 -15.61 -0.21
C THR A 266 -2.24 -14.53 0.84
N LEU A 267 -1.27 -14.44 1.74
CA LEU A 267 -1.04 -13.30 2.63
C LEU A 267 0.00 -12.37 2.01
N VAL A 268 -0.34 -11.09 1.94
CA VAL A 268 0.56 -10.01 1.53
C VAL A 268 0.93 -9.18 2.76
N ALA A 269 2.22 -8.91 2.93
CA ALA A 269 2.77 -8.14 4.05
C ALA A 269 3.64 -6.98 3.54
N GLY A 270 3.52 -5.82 4.18
CA GLY A 270 4.30 -4.62 3.92
C GLY A 270 4.89 -4.10 5.21
N GLY A 271 6.16 -3.68 5.19
CA GLY A 271 6.89 -3.32 6.41
C GLY A 271 7.94 -2.23 6.23
N ALA A 272 8.80 -2.11 7.23
CA ALA A 272 9.77 -1.02 7.38
C ALA A 272 10.77 -0.87 6.23
N SER A 273 11.04 -1.94 5.48
CA SER A 273 11.98 -1.95 4.35
C SER A 273 11.38 -1.42 3.03
N GLY A 274 10.10 -1.04 3.00
CA GLY A 274 9.41 -0.67 1.76
C GLY A 274 9.13 -1.85 0.82
N THR A 275 9.52 -3.07 1.22
CA THR A 275 9.32 -4.29 0.44
C THR A 275 7.97 -4.91 0.74
N ILE A 276 7.30 -5.39 -0.30
CA ILE A 276 6.06 -6.16 -0.20
C ILE A 276 6.37 -7.65 -0.34
N ARG A 277 5.68 -8.46 0.45
CA ARG A 277 6.05 -9.83 0.79
C ARG A 277 4.83 -10.73 0.65
N ARG A 278 4.95 -11.85 -0.06
CA ARG A 278 3.86 -12.84 -0.22
C ARG A 278 4.17 -14.12 0.52
N HIS A 279 3.16 -14.66 1.20
CA HIS A 279 3.24 -15.89 1.98
C HIS A 279 1.99 -16.74 1.75
N ALA A 280 2.14 -18.06 1.71
CA ALA A 280 1.03 -18.98 1.69
C ALA A 280 0.33 -18.97 3.05
N THR A 281 -1.00 -18.92 3.06
CA THR A 281 -1.79 -18.91 4.30
C THR A 281 -1.83 -20.28 4.98
N ALA A 282 -1.52 -21.36 4.25
CA ALA A 282 -1.53 -22.71 4.78
C ALA A 282 -0.41 -22.96 5.81
N ASP A 283 0.79 -22.49 5.52
CA ASP A 283 2.01 -22.82 6.27
C ASP A 283 2.98 -21.63 6.47
N GLY A 284 2.64 -20.44 5.96
CA GLY A 284 3.50 -19.26 6.03
C GLY A 284 4.66 -19.25 5.05
N ALA A 285 4.76 -20.26 4.17
CA ALA A 285 5.85 -20.38 3.22
C ALA A 285 5.92 -19.17 2.29
N ARG A 286 7.13 -18.71 2.01
CA ARG A 286 7.38 -17.56 1.12
C ARG A 286 6.91 -17.89 -0.31
N ILE A 287 6.07 -17.05 -0.89
CA ILE A 287 5.67 -17.12 -2.30
C ILE A 287 6.52 -16.14 -3.12
N GLY A 288 7.09 -16.62 -4.23
CA GLY A 288 7.72 -15.75 -5.23
C GLY A 288 9.13 -15.24 -4.92
N GLN A 289 9.95 -15.98 -4.16
CA GLN A 289 11.40 -15.78 -4.17
C GLN A 289 12.05 -16.63 -5.26
N ALA A 290 11.95 -16.17 -6.50
CA ALA A 290 13.04 -16.30 -7.45
C ALA A 290 13.56 -14.88 -7.70
N GLN A 291 14.78 -14.71 -8.19
CA GLN A 291 15.14 -13.47 -8.89
C GLN A 291 13.96 -13.02 -9.73
N SER A 292 13.61 -11.73 -9.66
CA SER A 292 12.56 -11.19 -10.52
C SER A 292 12.86 -11.66 -11.93
N MET A 293 11.96 -12.42 -12.57
CA MET A 293 12.15 -12.86 -13.95
C MET A 293 12.44 -11.68 -14.89
N MET A 294 11.99 -10.47 -14.49
CA MET A 294 12.31 -9.22 -15.17
C MET A 294 13.68 -8.64 -14.82
N ALA A 295 14.15 -8.77 -13.57
CA ALA A 295 15.53 -8.44 -13.25
C ALA A 295 16.50 -9.31 -14.05
N ASP A 296 16.18 -10.59 -14.24
CA ASP A 296 16.97 -11.52 -15.06
C ASP A 296 16.82 -11.25 -16.57
N ALA A 297 15.65 -10.79 -17.05
CA ALA A 297 15.42 -10.47 -18.47
C ALA A 297 16.37 -9.38 -19.00
N TYR A 298 16.85 -8.52 -18.11
CA TYR A 298 17.74 -7.40 -18.43
C TYR A 298 19.09 -7.49 -17.71
N ASP A 299 19.42 -8.64 -17.11
CA ASP A 299 20.69 -8.84 -16.42
C ASP A 299 21.79 -9.25 -17.41
N ASP A 300 22.61 -8.28 -17.82
CA ASP A 300 23.83 -8.53 -18.59
C ASP A 300 25.07 -8.67 -17.68
N GLY A 301 24.88 -8.72 -16.35
CA GLY A 301 25.95 -8.73 -15.36
C GLY A 301 26.68 -7.39 -15.21
N SER A 302 26.25 -6.34 -15.90
CA SER A 302 26.86 -5.01 -15.76
C SER A 302 26.30 -4.25 -14.56
N ARG A 303 27.10 -3.28 -14.07
CA ARG A 303 26.66 -2.36 -13.02
C ARG A 303 25.41 -1.57 -13.43
N GLY A 304 25.27 -1.23 -14.71
CA GLY A 304 24.10 -0.52 -15.23
C GLY A 304 22.83 -1.35 -15.17
N ALA A 305 22.90 -2.64 -15.47
CA ALA A 305 21.78 -3.56 -15.32
C ALA A 305 21.33 -3.68 -13.84
N GLU A 306 22.28 -3.69 -12.90
CA GLU A 306 21.95 -3.68 -11.47
C GLU A 306 21.18 -2.42 -11.05
N VAL A 307 21.62 -1.25 -11.52
CA VAL A 307 20.94 0.03 -11.26
C VAL A 307 19.56 0.07 -11.94
N TRP A 308 19.44 -0.48 -13.16
CA TRP A 308 18.19 -0.54 -13.92
C TRP A 308 17.07 -1.31 -13.22
N ARG A 309 17.38 -2.30 -12.37
CA ARG A 309 16.35 -3.11 -11.67
C ARG A 309 15.31 -2.27 -10.93
N ALA A 310 15.71 -1.11 -10.39
CA ALA A 310 14.78 -0.19 -9.72
C ALA A 310 13.83 0.53 -10.71
N CYS A 311 14.29 0.79 -11.94
CA CYS A 311 13.49 1.38 -13.00
C CYS A 311 12.59 0.35 -13.68
N ALA A 312 13.03 -0.92 -13.75
CA ALA A 312 12.31 -2.02 -14.39
C ALA A 312 10.91 -2.27 -13.77
N ILE A 313 10.69 -1.88 -12.52
CA ILE A 313 9.39 -1.97 -11.85
C ILE A 313 8.32 -1.14 -12.59
N CYS A 314 8.71 0.04 -13.08
CA CYS A 314 7.80 1.00 -13.72
C CYS A 314 7.97 1.08 -15.23
N HIS A 315 9.09 0.60 -15.78
CA HIS A 315 9.44 0.77 -17.19
C HIS A 315 9.89 -0.53 -17.83
N SER A 316 9.52 -0.75 -19.07
CA SER A 316 10.05 -1.82 -19.94
C SER A 316 11.06 -1.29 -20.94
N LEU A 317 11.81 -2.20 -21.56
CA LEU A 317 12.61 -1.93 -22.77
C LEU A 317 11.99 -2.58 -24.02
N GLU A 318 10.78 -3.14 -23.91
CA GLU A 318 10.06 -3.78 -25.01
C GLU A 318 9.25 -2.74 -25.81
N PRO A 319 9.28 -2.78 -27.17
CA PRO A 319 8.50 -1.87 -27.98
C PRO A 319 6.98 -2.02 -27.73
N GLY A 320 6.28 -0.91 -27.54
CA GLY A 320 4.81 -0.88 -27.45
C GLY A 320 4.22 -1.40 -26.12
N ASP A 321 5.03 -1.69 -25.10
CA ASP A 321 4.51 -2.01 -23.77
C ASP A 321 3.99 -0.74 -23.07
N HIS A 322 2.68 -0.74 -22.81
CA HIS A 322 1.94 0.30 -22.10
C HIS A 322 1.28 -0.21 -20.81
N SER A 323 1.66 -1.42 -20.36
CA SER A 323 1.04 -2.07 -19.20
C SER A 323 1.57 -1.58 -17.85
N ARG A 324 2.63 -0.76 -17.87
CA ARG A 324 3.35 -0.28 -16.68
C ARG A 324 3.04 1.19 -16.36
N ALA A 325 3.37 1.57 -15.14
CA ALA A 325 3.18 2.93 -14.62
C ALA A 325 3.99 4.01 -15.38
N GLY A 326 5.07 3.62 -16.06
CA GLY A 326 5.88 4.45 -16.94
C GLY A 326 5.86 3.94 -18.39
N PRO A 327 6.15 4.80 -19.38
CA PRO A 327 6.21 4.37 -20.78
C PRO A 327 7.38 3.40 -21.01
N SER A 328 7.29 2.59 -22.06
CA SER A 328 8.45 1.86 -22.57
C SER A 328 9.61 2.81 -22.90
N LEU A 329 10.80 2.42 -22.46
CA LEU A 329 12.05 3.10 -22.78
C LEU A 329 12.75 2.48 -24.00
N HIS A 330 12.09 1.56 -24.71
CA HIS A 330 12.57 1.13 -26.03
C HIS A 330 12.75 2.35 -26.93
N GLY A 331 13.90 2.45 -27.58
CA GLY A 331 14.32 3.58 -28.41
C GLY A 331 14.31 4.91 -27.66
N ILE A 332 14.71 4.96 -26.38
CA ILE A 332 14.64 6.21 -25.59
C ILE A 332 15.53 7.31 -26.14
N PHE A 333 16.74 7.01 -26.63
CA PHE A 333 17.67 8.04 -27.06
C PHE A 333 17.25 8.71 -28.36
N ASP A 334 17.51 10.02 -28.43
CA ASP A 334 17.12 10.98 -29.47
C ASP A 334 15.61 11.19 -29.61
N ARG A 335 14.81 10.60 -28.71
CA ARG A 335 13.37 10.74 -28.68
C ARG A 335 12.95 11.96 -27.85
N PRO A 336 12.01 12.81 -28.32
CA PRO A 336 11.42 13.86 -27.50
C PRO A 336 10.69 13.29 -26.27
N ILE A 337 10.62 14.04 -25.18
CA ILE A 337 9.80 13.67 -24.03
C ILE A 337 8.32 13.56 -24.43
N ALA A 338 7.57 12.72 -23.70
CA ALA A 338 6.13 12.55 -23.89
C ALA A 338 5.69 12.14 -25.32
N SER A 339 6.54 11.42 -26.06
CA SER A 339 6.31 11.08 -27.48
C SER A 339 6.02 9.59 -27.76
N VAL A 340 5.97 8.74 -26.72
CA VAL A 340 5.61 7.32 -26.90
C VAL A 340 4.13 7.22 -27.29
N GLU A 341 3.88 6.76 -28.52
CA GLU A 341 2.53 6.52 -29.02
C GLU A 341 1.78 5.56 -28.11
N GLY A 342 0.47 5.77 -27.91
CA GLY A 342 -0.37 4.91 -27.07
C GLY A 342 -0.22 5.12 -25.56
N TYR A 343 0.80 5.85 -25.09
CA TYR A 343 0.99 6.12 -23.67
C TYR A 343 0.37 7.46 -23.23
N ALA A 344 -0.38 7.43 -22.12
CA ALA A 344 -1.07 8.60 -21.58
C ALA A 344 -0.13 9.48 -20.74
N PHE A 345 0.55 10.44 -21.38
CA PHE A 345 1.37 11.44 -20.67
C PHE A 345 0.52 12.54 -20.03
N SER A 346 0.99 13.07 -18.89
CA SER A 346 0.39 14.25 -18.26
C SER A 346 0.57 15.50 -19.14
N PRO A 347 -0.35 16.49 -19.07
CA PRO A 347 -0.21 17.74 -19.82
C PRO A 347 1.13 18.44 -19.56
N ALA A 348 1.56 18.51 -18.30
CA ALA A 348 2.82 19.14 -17.90
C ALA A 348 4.04 18.54 -18.62
N LEU A 349 4.09 17.21 -18.80
CA LEU A 349 5.19 16.57 -19.53
C LEU A 349 5.18 16.86 -21.03
N ARG A 350 4.00 17.09 -21.63
CA ARG A 350 3.88 17.40 -23.06
C ARG A 350 4.37 18.81 -23.39
N ASP A 351 4.36 19.70 -22.42
CA ASP A 351 4.79 21.10 -22.56
C ASP A 351 6.31 21.28 -22.36
N LEU A 352 7.03 20.22 -21.97
CA LEU A 352 8.49 20.26 -21.78
C LEU A 352 9.23 20.07 -23.11
N ASP A 353 10.26 20.88 -23.32
CA ASP A 353 11.17 20.78 -24.48
C ASP A 353 12.43 19.99 -24.09
N ILE A 354 12.27 18.68 -23.87
CA ILE A 354 13.35 17.76 -23.53
C ILE A 354 13.50 16.73 -24.64
N VAL A 355 14.74 16.51 -25.09
CA VAL A 355 15.12 15.36 -25.91
C VAL A 355 15.98 14.43 -25.05
N TRP A 356 15.63 13.14 -25.02
CA TRP A 356 16.38 12.16 -24.26
C TRP A 356 17.70 11.82 -24.95
N THR A 357 18.80 12.24 -24.32
CA THR A 357 20.17 11.98 -24.72
C THR A 357 20.88 11.36 -23.52
N PRO A 358 22.06 10.74 -23.69
CA PRO A 358 22.87 10.25 -22.57
C PRO A 358 23.04 11.31 -21.46
N ARG A 359 23.25 12.57 -21.86
CA ARG A 359 23.36 13.70 -20.94
C ARG A 359 22.07 14.00 -20.20
N THR A 360 20.94 14.13 -20.90
CA THR A 360 19.66 14.52 -20.27
C THR A 360 19.09 13.41 -19.40
N VAL A 361 19.35 12.14 -19.72
CA VAL A 361 19.06 11.00 -18.83
C VAL A 361 19.93 11.07 -17.57
N ALA A 362 21.24 11.31 -17.68
CA ALA A 362 22.11 11.45 -16.51
C ALA A 362 21.71 12.64 -15.62
N GLU A 363 21.36 13.79 -16.22
CA GLU A 363 20.89 14.99 -15.50
C GLU A 363 19.60 14.71 -14.73
N LEU A 364 18.63 14.00 -15.31
CA LEU A 364 17.40 13.57 -14.63
C LEU A 364 17.72 12.84 -13.32
N PHE A 365 18.62 11.87 -13.35
CA PHE A 365 18.98 11.07 -12.16
C PHE A 365 19.90 11.80 -11.17
N GLU A 366 20.53 12.90 -11.59
CA GLU A 366 21.33 13.75 -10.72
C GLU A 366 20.45 14.70 -9.89
N VAL A 367 19.54 15.43 -10.55
CA VAL A 367 18.70 16.43 -9.87
C VAL A 367 17.36 15.89 -9.41
N GLY A 368 16.90 14.77 -9.98
CA GLY A 368 15.65 14.09 -9.67
C GLY A 368 14.47 14.52 -10.56
N PRO A 369 13.45 13.63 -10.71
CA PRO A 369 12.32 13.86 -11.60
C PRO A 369 11.40 15.00 -11.19
N GLU A 370 11.34 15.35 -9.90
CA GLU A 370 10.53 16.48 -9.42
C GLU A 370 11.01 17.81 -9.98
N ILE A 371 12.33 17.95 -10.15
CA ILE A 371 12.96 19.16 -10.69
C ILE A 371 13.06 19.08 -12.21
N TYR A 372 13.52 17.94 -12.75
CA TYR A 372 13.83 17.83 -14.18
C TYR A 372 12.60 17.56 -15.06
N THR A 373 11.63 16.81 -14.54
CA THR A 373 10.40 16.41 -15.25
C THR A 373 9.16 16.67 -14.40
N PRO A 374 8.86 17.94 -14.06
CA PRO A 374 7.73 18.26 -13.20
C PRO A 374 6.41 17.74 -13.81
N GLY A 375 5.58 17.12 -12.96
CA GLY A 375 4.34 16.47 -13.40
C GLY A 375 4.51 15.03 -13.90
N SER A 376 5.71 14.45 -13.78
CA SER A 376 5.92 13.00 -13.92
C SER A 376 5.36 12.22 -12.74
N ARG A 377 4.92 10.98 -13.00
CA ARG A 377 4.56 10.00 -11.96
C ARG A 377 5.78 9.21 -11.44
N MET A 378 6.97 9.42 -12.01
CA MET A 378 8.20 8.76 -11.63
C MET A 378 8.58 9.03 -10.16
N PRO A 379 8.85 7.97 -9.35
CA PRO A 379 9.53 8.06 -8.06
C PRO A 379 10.74 8.99 -8.07
N ASP A 380 10.93 9.79 -7.00
CA ASP A 380 12.24 10.42 -6.75
C ASP A 380 13.28 9.30 -6.65
N GLN A 381 13.92 9.06 -7.79
CA GLN A 381 14.93 8.05 -8.03
C GLN A 381 16.16 8.84 -8.44
N ARG A 382 16.85 9.40 -7.45
CA ARG A 382 18.18 9.97 -7.68
C ARG A 382 19.22 8.87 -7.56
N VAL A 383 20.21 8.92 -8.44
CA VAL A 383 21.37 8.04 -8.40
C VAL A 383 22.56 8.92 -8.01
N ALA A 384 22.85 8.97 -6.71
CA ALA A 384 23.81 9.91 -6.15
C ALA A 384 25.24 9.72 -6.69
N ASP A 385 25.63 8.46 -6.91
CA ASP A 385 26.95 8.13 -7.45
C ASP A 385 27.01 8.38 -8.97
N ALA A 386 28.00 9.18 -9.40
CA ALA A 386 28.14 9.56 -10.80
C ALA A 386 28.54 8.39 -11.70
N SER A 387 29.29 7.40 -11.18
CA SER A 387 29.66 6.21 -11.93
C SER A 387 28.47 5.27 -12.13
N ASP A 388 27.57 5.18 -11.14
CA ASP A 388 26.30 4.46 -11.29
C ASP A 388 25.37 5.14 -12.30
N ARG A 389 25.31 6.48 -12.33
CA ARG A 389 24.59 7.23 -13.37
C ARG A 389 25.12 6.92 -14.75
N GLN A 390 26.44 6.96 -14.92
CA GLN A 390 27.08 6.64 -16.19
C GLN A 390 26.81 5.19 -16.61
N ALA A 391 26.96 4.23 -15.70
CA ALA A 391 26.71 2.82 -15.98
C ALA A 391 25.26 2.56 -16.41
N LEU A 392 24.29 3.22 -15.78
CA LEU A 392 22.87 3.15 -16.16
C LEU A 392 22.64 3.64 -17.60
N VAL A 393 23.22 4.80 -17.95
CA VAL A 393 23.10 5.37 -19.30
C VAL A 393 23.72 4.45 -20.34
N GLU A 394 24.94 3.95 -20.12
CA GLU A 394 25.62 3.02 -21.03
C GLU A 394 24.84 1.72 -21.20
N PHE A 395 24.21 1.21 -20.13
CA PHE A 395 23.34 0.05 -20.20
C PHE A 395 22.11 0.32 -21.07
N LEU A 396 21.39 1.42 -20.83
CA LEU A 396 20.23 1.81 -21.63
C LEU A 396 20.60 1.96 -23.12
N GLU A 397 21.76 2.55 -23.44
CA GLU A 397 22.19 2.75 -24.83
C GLU A 397 22.29 1.45 -25.61
N ARG A 398 22.60 0.34 -24.93
CA ARG A 398 22.68 -1.00 -25.51
C ARG A 398 21.35 -1.72 -25.47
N ALA A 399 20.71 -1.73 -24.29
CA ALA A 399 19.57 -2.58 -23.99
C ALA A 399 18.23 -2.03 -24.49
N SER A 400 18.14 -0.72 -24.75
CA SER A 400 16.91 -0.08 -25.20
C SER A 400 16.77 -0.03 -26.72
N ARG A 401 17.60 -0.72 -27.51
CA ARG A 401 17.60 -0.64 -28.98
C ARG A 401 16.63 -1.58 -29.66
#